data_AF-A0A316M8M3-F1
#
_entry.id   AF-A0A316M8M3-F1
#
_cell.length_a   1.000
_cell.length_b   1.000
_cell.length_c   1.000
_cell.angle_alpha   90.00
_cell.angle_beta   90.00
_cell.angle_gamma   90.00
#
_symmetry.space_group_name_H-M   'P 1'
#
loop_
_entity.id
_entity.type
_entity.pdbx_description
1 polymer ?
#
loop_
_entity_poly.entity_id
_entity_poly.type
_entity_poly.pdbx_seq_one_letter_code
_entity_poly.pdbx_strand_id
1 'polypeptide(L)'
;MNFVSIILTLIIVIIVATLILKRYKPHAVLLIAGITLLIAAQFLGINTIVEIEKSTGFWLFDVFDLIRTTLTKDAGSLGMVIMAAGGYAVYMNHVGASTAMVNLCIKPLRHLGSPYIVLAISYVVGQIINIFVPSAAGLSVLLMATVYPILVSLGVSPISATAVIASAACLDLGPASGASNFAAEMSGIDATTYFMQYQIPVALVVVPVVALNHYFVQKAYDKRIGFVPEPQKLDNNEKKENVPSIYAILM
;
A
#
# COMPACT_ATOMS: atom_id res chain seq x y z
N MET A 1 30.11 -8.54 12.27
CA MET A 1 29.52 -7.73 11.18
C MET A 1 30.65 -7.00 10.48
N ASN A 2 31.01 -7.42 9.27
CA ASN A 2 32.17 -6.87 8.56
C ASN A 2 31.75 -5.58 7.84
N PHE A 3 32.50 -4.48 8.01
CA PHE A 3 32.27 -3.19 7.32
C PHE A 3 32.09 -3.35 5.79
N VAL A 4 32.76 -4.34 5.21
CA VAL A 4 32.67 -4.74 3.80
C VAL A 4 31.24 -5.07 3.37
N SER A 5 30.47 -5.74 4.23
CA SER A 5 29.10 -6.16 3.96
C SER A 5 28.15 -4.98 3.92
N ILE A 6 28.34 -3.99 4.81
CA ILE A 6 27.55 -2.76 4.85
C ILE A 6 27.78 -1.95 3.57
N ILE A 7 29.04 -1.80 3.16
CA ILE A 7 29.42 -1.06 1.94
C ILE A 7 28.86 -1.75 0.70
N LEU A 8 28.98 -3.07 0.61
CA LEU A 8 28.47 -3.84 -0.53
C LEU A 8 26.94 -3.76 -0.65
N THR A 9 26.22 -3.89 0.47
CA THR A 9 24.76 -3.72 0.49
C THR A 9 24.35 -2.31 0.07
N LEU A 10 25.07 -1.27 0.54
CA LEU A 10 24.77 0.11 0.20
C LEU A 10 24.96 0.39 -1.30
N ILE A 11 26.02 -0.16 -1.92
CA ILE A 11 26.25 -0.07 -3.36
C ILE A 11 25.10 -0.71 -4.14
N ILE A 12 24.68 -1.91 -3.73
CA ILE A 12 23.57 -2.62 -4.40
C ILE A 12 22.26 -1.83 -4.29
N VAL A 13 21.97 -1.25 -3.11
CA VAL A 13 20.78 -0.41 -2.92
C VAL A 13 20.80 0.80 -3.85
N ILE A 14 21.95 1.47 -4.01
CA ILE A 14 22.09 2.62 -4.92
C ILE A 14 21.87 2.19 -6.39
N ILE A 15 22.39 1.03 -6.79
CA ILE A 15 22.21 0.48 -8.14
C ILE A 15 20.72 0.18 -8.38
N VAL A 16 20.04 -0.46 -7.44
CA VAL A 16 18.60 -0.77 -7.51
C VAL A 16 17.78 0.51 -7.62
N ALA A 17 18.05 1.50 -6.75
CA ALA A 17 17.35 2.79 -6.79
C ALA A 17 17.53 3.47 -8.15
N THR A 18 18.74 3.46 -8.71
CA THR A 18 19.04 4.05 -10.02
C THR A 18 18.31 3.32 -11.16
N LEU A 19 18.24 1.98 -11.12
CA LEU A 19 17.51 1.16 -12.08
C LEU A 19 16.00 1.41 -12.03
N ILE A 20 15.43 1.55 -10.83
CA ILE A 20 14.00 1.88 -10.67
C ILE A 20 13.71 3.28 -11.24
N LEU A 21 14.56 4.27 -10.96
CA LEU A 21 14.43 5.63 -11.51
C LEU A 21 14.55 5.65 -13.04
N LYS A 22 15.34 4.75 -13.63
CA LYS A 22 15.44 4.54 -15.09
C LYS A 22 14.25 3.80 -15.71
N ARG A 23 13.13 3.64 -14.99
CA ARG A 23 11.88 3.01 -15.45
C ARG A 23 12.02 1.51 -15.78
N TYR A 24 13.03 0.81 -15.27
CA TYR A 24 13.08 -0.64 -15.36
C TYR A 24 11.98 -1.28 -14.51
N LYS A 25 11.52 -2.48 -14.88
CA LYS A 25 10.46 -3.21 -14.17
C LYS A 25 10.91 -3.51 -12.72
N PRO A 26 10.29 -2.90 -11.68
CA PRO A 26 10.78 -3.00 -10.30
C PRO A 26 10.86 -4.44 -9.80
N HIS A 27 9.88 -5.28 -10.15
CA HIS A 27 9.81 -6.69 -9.78
C HIS A 27 11.08 -7.48 -10.19
N ALA A 28 11.54 -7.29 -11.43
CA ALA A 28 12.72 -8.00 -11.93
C ALA A 28 14.01 -7.45 -11.30
N VAL A 29 14.11 -6.12 -11.15
CA VAL A 29 15.28 -5.47 -10.55
C VAL A 29 15.46 -5.88 -9.10
N LEU A 30 14.39 -5.88 -8.29
CA LEU A 30 14.44 -6.32 -6.89
C LEU A 30 14.82 -7.80 -6.78
N LEU A 31 14.25 -8.66 -7.63
CA LEU A 31 14.52 -10.10 -7.60
C LEU A 31 16.00 -10.38 -7.92
N ILE A 32 16.53 -9.78 -8.99
CA ILE A 32 17.94 -9.93 -9.37
C ILE A 32 18.86 -9.36 -8.27
N ALA A 33 18.52 -8.22 -7.68
CA ALA A 33 19.29 -7.64 -6.59
C ALA A 33 19.27 -8.51 -5.33
N GLY A 34 18.12 -9.09 -4.99
CA GLY A 34 17.97 -10.04 -3.89
C GLY A 34 18.82 -11.29 -4.10
N ILE A 35 18.79 -11.88 -5.30
CA ILE A 35 19.67 -13.00 -5.67
C ILE A 35 21.14 -12.58 -5.52
N THR A 36 21.52 -11.41 -6.04
CA THR A 36 22.90 -10.92 -5.98
C THR A 36 23.36 -10.75 -4.53
N LEU A 37 22.50 -10.23 -3.65
CA LEU A 37 22.75 -10.10 -2.20
C LEU A 37 22.90 -11.45 -1.51
N LEU A 38 22.04 -12.43 -1.82
CA LEU A 38 22.13 -13.79 -1.28
C LEU A 38 23.42 -14.47 -1.70
N ILE A 39 23.81 -14.35 -2.98
CA ILE A 39 25.08 -14.89 -3.49
C ILE A 39 26.25 -14.22 -2.77
N ALA A 40 26.24 -12.89 -2.64
CA ALA A 40 27.30 -12.16 -1.94
C ALA A 40 27.39 -12.54 -0.45
N ALA A 41 26.25 -12.75 0.22
CA ALA A 41 26.20 -13.20 1.61
C ALA A 41 26.86 -14.58 1.80
N GLN A 42 26.63 -15.51 0.86
CA GLN A 42 27.26 -16.84 0.86
C GLN A 42 28.78 -16.75 0.73
N PHE A 43 29.29 -15.89 -0.16
CA PHE A 43 30.74 -15.69 -0.33
C PHE A 43 31.40 -14.97 0.86
N LEU A 44 30.66 -14.16 1.60
CA LEU A 44 31.15 -13.41 2.77
C LEU A 44 31.09 -14.22 4.09
N GLY A 45 30.51 -15.43 4.08
CA GLY A 45 30.46 -16.33 5.25
C GLY A 45 29.60 -15.80 6.41
N ILE A 46 28.67 -14.89 6.16
CA ILE A 46 27.82 -14.26 7.19
C ILE A 46 26.56 -15.11 7.38
N ASN A 47 26.72 -16.20 8.13
CA ASN A 47 25.69 -17.17 8.48
C ASN A 47 24.96 -17.83 7.28
N THR A 48 24.79 -19.14 7.41
CA THR A 48 24.11 -19.99 6.43
C THR A 48 22.72 -19.42 6.13
N ILE A 49 22.50 -19.06 4.87
CA ILE A 49 21.27 -18.49 4.32
C ILE A 49 20.04 -19.41 4.54
N VAL A 50 20.30 -20.67 4.93
CA VAL A 50 19.32 -21.71 5.24
C VAL A 50 19.77 -22.38 6.53
N GLU A 51 18.85 -22.69 7.45
CA GLU A 51 19.12 -23.62 8.56
C GLU A 51 19.76 -24.89 7.99
N ILE A 52 20.86 -25.34 8.62
CA ILE A 52 21.71 -26.45 8.16
C ILE A 52 20.92 -27.75 7.89
N GLU A 53 19.73 -27.90 8.48
CA GLU A 53 18.82 -29.04 8.29
C GLU A 53 18.10 -29.09 6.93
N LYS A 54 18.08 -28.02 6.12
CA LYS A 54 17.41 -27.97 4.80
C LYS A 54 18.36 -27.72 3.63
N SER A 55 19.66 -27.81 3.83
CA SER A 55 20.61 -27.62 2.71
C SER A 55 20.53 -28.80 1.73
N THR A 56 20.28 -28.49 0.47
CA THR A 56 20.27 -29.43 -0.67
C THR A 56 21.68 -29.86 -1.09
N GLY A 57 22.73 -29.40 -0.39
CA GLY A 57 24.13 -29.75 -0.64
C GLY A 57 24.81 -28.93 -1.75
N PHE A 58 24.07 -28.09 -2.49
CA PHE A 58 24.63 -27.20 -3.51
C PHE A 58 24.13 -25.76 -3.32
N TRP A 59 25.05 -24.83 -3.17
CA TRP A 59 24.79 -23.42 -2.80
C TRP A 59 23.78 -22.70 -3.72
N LEU A 60 23.73 -23.06 -5.01
CA LEU A 60 22.79 -22.45 -5.96
C LEU A 60 21.37 -23.00 -5.80
N PHE A 61 21.22 -24.29 -5.49
CA PHE A 61 19.91 -24.90 -5.28
C PHE A 61 19.26 -24.41 -3.98
N ASP A 62 20.06 -24.11 -2.95
CA ASP A 62 19.57 -23.50 -1.70
C ASP A 62 19.00 -22.09 -1.92
N VAL A 63 19.64 -21.28 -2.78
CA VAL A 63 19.11 -19.95 -3.16
C VAL A 63 17.79 -20.07 -3.93
N PHE A 64 17.68 -21.02 -4.86
CA PHE A 64 16.44 -21.26 -5.59
C PHE A 64 15.33 -21.80 -4.69
N ASP A 65 15.64 -22.67 -3.74
CA ASP A 65 14.63 -23.25 -2.83
C ASP A 65 14.13 -22.22 -1.80
N LEU A 66 15.01 -21.32 -1.33
CA LEU A 66 14.61 -20.16 -0.52
C LEU A 66 13.65 -19.25 -1.29
N ILE A 67 13.99 -18.90 -2.54
CA ILE A 67 13.11 -18.08 -3.40
C ILE A 67 11.78 -18.79 -3.60
N ARG A 68 11.80 -20.09 -3.91
CA ARG A 68 10.59 -20.89 -4.11
C ARG A 68 9.72 -20.91 -2.87
N THR A 69 10.30 -21.16 -1.70
CA THR A 69 9.56 -21.26 -0.43
C THR A 69 8.95 -19.93 -0.06
N THR A 70 9.71 -18.83 -0.17
CA THR A 70 9.20 -17.48 0.09
C THR A 70 8.09 -17.10 -0.89
N LEU A 71 8.31 -17.28 -2.20
CA LEU A 71 7.28 -16.99 -3.20
C LEU A 71 6.02 -17.85 -3.02
N THR A 72 6.16 -19.13 -2.67
CA THR A 72 5.00 -20.01 -2.44
C THR A 72 4.23 -19.59 -1.18
N LYS A 73 4.94 -19.23 -0.11
CA LYS A 73 4.35 -18.72 1.13
C LYS A 73 3.61 -17.40 0.88
N ASP A 74 4.22 -16.46 0.17
CA ASP A 74 3.65 -15.14 -0.10
C ASP A 74 2.49 -15.22 -1.11
N ALA A 75 2.60 -16.07 -2.14
CA ALA A 75 1.50 -16.32 -3.08
C ALA A 75 0.29 -16.98 -2.38
N GLY A 76 0.54 -17.95 -1.50
CA GLY A 76 -0.49 -18.65 -0.74
C GLY A 76 -1.14 -17.78 0.34
N SER A 77 -0.42 -16.85 0.95
CA SER A 77 -0.99 -15.98 1.99
C SER A 77 -1.49 -14.67 1.38
N LEU A 78 -0.56 -13.78 1.04
CA LEU A 78 -0.84 -12.43 0.58
C LEU A 78 -1.53 -12.42 -0.78
N GLY A 79 -1.07 -13.26 -1.71
CA GLY A 79 -1.65 -13.37 -3.05
C GLY A 79 -3.14 -13.76 -3.01
N MET A 80 -3.48 -14.79 -2.22
CA MET A 80 -4.87 -15.22 -2.07
C MET A 80 -5.75 -14.15 -1.41
N VAL A 81 -5.26 -13.46 -0.38
CA VAL A 81 -6.01 -12.36 0.26
C VAL A 81 -6.26 -11.21 -0.72
N ILE A 82 -5.26 -10.81 -1.51
CA ILE A 82 -5.42 -9.77 -2.54
C ILE A 82 -6.41 -10.20 -3.62
N MET A 83 -6.34 -11.45 -4.09
CA MET A 83 -7.29 -11.97 -5.09
C MET A 83 -8.72 -12.00 -4.55
N ALA A 84 -8.92 -12.42 -3.30
CA ALA A 84 -10.23 -12.44 -2.67
C ALA A 84 -10.80 -11.03 -2.46
N ALA A 85 -9.98 -10.10 -1.94
CA ALA A 85 -10.38 -8.71 -1.72
C ALA A 85 -10.67 -7.98 -3.05
N GLY A 86 -9.81 -8.16 -4.05
CA GLY A 86 -10.01 -7.62 -5.39
C GLY A 86 -11.24 -8.22 -6.08
N GLY A 87 -11.45 -9.54 -5.96
CA GLY A 87 -12.63 -10.22 -6.49
C GLY A 87 -13.93 -9.73 -5.84
N TYR A 88 -13.94 -9.59 -4.52
CA TYR A 88 -15.05 -8.99 -3.77
C TYR A 88 -15.33 -7.56 -4.23
N ALA A 89 -14.30 -6.73 -4.37
CA ALA A 89 -14.44 -5.36 -4.81
C ALA A 89 -15.02 -5.25 -6.24
N VAL A 90 -14.54 -6.07 -7.18
CA VAL A 90 -15.08 -6.14 -8.55
C VAL A 90 -16.52 -6.62 -8.55
N TYR A 91 -16.84 -7.63 -7.75
CA TYR A 91 -18.20 -8.14 -7.60
C TYR A 91 -19.14 -7.07 -7.02
N MET A 92 -18.72 -6.37 -5.97
CA MET A 92 -19.51 -5.32 -5.32
C MET A 92 -19.78 -4.13 -6.26
N ASN A 93 -18.79 -3.79 -7.09
CA ASN A 93 -18.95 -2.79 -8.13
C ASN A 93 -19.91 -3.26 -9.24
N HIS A 94 -19.85 -4.54 -9.62
CA HIS A 94 -20.75 -5.12 -10.63
C HIS A 94 -22.22 -5.13 -10.17
N VAL A 95 -22.48 -5.37 -8.88
CA VAL A 95 -23.84 -5.38 -8.29
C VAL A 95 -24.35 -3.94 -8.02
N GLY A 96 -23.55 -2.90 -8.25
CA GLY A 96 -23.92 -1.50 -8.05
C GLY A 96 -24.02 -1.06 -6.58
N ALA A 97 -23.61 -1.92 -5.64
CA ALA A 97 -23.56 -1.63 -4.21
C ALA A 97 -22.54 -0.53 -3.89
N SER A 98 -21.41 -0.48 -4.62
CA SER A 98 -20.44 0.62 -4.51
C SER A 98 -21.07 1.97 -4.84
N THR A 99 -21.87 2.06 -5.90
CA THR A 99 -22.59 3.28 -6.27
C THR A 99 -23.66 3.67 -5.24
N ALA A 100 -24.36 2.68 -4.66
CA ALA A 100 -25.32 2.92 -3.58
C ALA A 100 -24.66 3.48 -2.31
N MET A 101 -23.51 2.94 -1.91
CA MET A 101 -22.73 3.44 -0.76
C MET A 101 -22.16 4.83 -1.04
N VAL A 102 -21.61 5.07 -2.23
CA VAL A 102 -21.17 6.39 -2.68
C VAL A 102 -22.30 7.41 -2.54
N ASN A 103 -23.50 7.12 -3.05
CA ASN A 103 -24.66 8.03 -2.98
C ASN A 103 -25.13 8.30 -1.54
N LEU A 104 -25.06 7.30 -0.66
CA LEU A 104 -25.38 7.45 0.76
C LEU A 104 -24.36 8.34 1.48
N CYS A 105 -23.06 8.12 1.23
CA CYS A 105 -21.96 8.85 1.84
C CYS A 105 -21.80 10.27 1.29
N ILE A 106 -22.17 10.54 0.03
CA ILE A 106 -22.10 11.88 -0.58
C ILE A 106 -23.01 12.88 0.15
N LYS A 107 -24.17 12.44 0.66
CA LYS A 107 -25.16 13.32 1.30
C LYS A 107 -24.60 14.04 2.55
N PRO A 108 -24.00 13.35 3.53
CA PRO A 108 -23.33 14.01 4.66
C PRO A 108 -22.01 14.68 4.25
N LEU A 109 -21.23 14.11 3.31
CA LEU A 109 -19.95 14.67 2.90
C LEU A 109 -20.06 15.98 2.12
N ARG A 110 -21.16 16.21 1.36
CA ARG A 110 -21.42 17.52 0.75
C ARG A 110 -21.61 18.63 1.79
N HIS A 111 -22.04 18.29 3.01
CA HIS A 111 -22.19 19.27 4.09
C HIS A 111 -20.85 19.78 4.63
N LEU A 112 -19.76 19.01 4.47
CA LEU A 112 -18.40 19.42 4.83
C LEU A 112 -17.78 20.47 3.87
N GLY A 113 -18.49 20.85 2.80
CA GLY A 113 -18.25 22.07 2.02
C GLY A 113 -16.95 22.15 1.19
N SER A 114 -16.01 21.20 1.33
CA SER A 114 -14.72 21.24 0.63
C SER A 114 -14.25 19.85 0.17
N PRO A 115 -14.11 19.62 -1.15
CA PRO A 115 -13.57 18.37 -1.71
C PRO A 115 -12.19 17.99 -1.15
N TYR A 116 -11.36 18.99 -0.83
CA TYR A 116 -10.02 18.78 -0.25
C TYR A 116 -10.06 18.33 1.21
N ILE A 117 -11.07 18.73 1.98
CA ILE A 117 -11.23 18.24 3.36
C ILE A 117 -11.64 16.76 3.34
N VAL A 118 -12.56 16.40 2.45
CA VAL A 118 -12.95 14.99 2.26
C VAL A 118 -11.74 14.15 1.88
N LEU A 119 -10.92 14.65 0.95
CA LEU A 119 -9.70 13.99 0.55
C LEU A 119 -8.77 13.72 1.75
N ALA A 120 -8.55 14.71 2.61
CA ALA A 120 -7.70 14.56 3.79
C ALA A 120 -8.29 13.56 4.80
N ILE A 121 -9.61 13.53 4.96
CA ILE A 121 -10.31 12.53 5.79
C ILE A 121 -10.13 11.13 5.20
N SER A 122 -10.28 10.98 3.88
CA SER A 122 -10.09 9.70 3.20
C SER A 122 -8.67 9.14 3.38
N TYR A 123 -7.65 10.00 3.43
CA TYR A 123 -6.29 9.59 3.78
C TYR A 123 -6.22 8.99 5.20
N VAL A 124 -6.79 9.68 6.19
CA VAL A 124 -6.81 9.20 7.59
C VAL A 124 -7.55 7.87 7.71
N VAL A 125 -8.69 7.73 7.03
CA VAL A 125 -9.45 6.47 6.98
C VAL A 125 -8.61 5.35 6.35
N GLY A 126 -7.93 5.62 5.23
CA GLY A 126 -7.01 4.67 4.60
C GLY A 126 -5.92 4.21 5.57
N GLN A 127 -5.41 5.12 6.40
CA GLN A 127 -4.39 4.79 7.38
C GLN A 127 -4.90 3.95 8.55
N ILE A 128 -6.15 4.13 8.97
CA ILE A 128 -6.79 3.26 9.97
C ILE A 128 -6.96 1.85 9.39
N ILE A 129 -7.41 1.73 8.15
CA ILE A 129 -7.57 0.44 7.45
C ILE A 129 -6.22 -0.27 7.30
N ASN A 130 -5.15 0.48 7.03
CA ASN A 130 -3.81 -0.06 6.88
C ASN A 130 -3.29 -0.80 8.13
N ILE A 131 -3.74 -0.40 9.33
CA ILE A 131 -3.39 -1.11 10.59
C ILE A 131 -3.97 -2.54 10.59
N PHE A 132 -5.13 -2.74 9.98
CA PHE A 132 -5.80 -4.04 9.89
C PHE A 132 -5.35 -4.85 8.68
N VAL A 133 -5.02 -4.18 7.57
CA VAL A 133 -4.56 -4.80 6.32
C VAL A 133 -3.19 -4.22 5.97
N PRO A 134 -2.11 -4.73 6.58
CA PRO A 134 -0.75 -4.24 6.36
C PRO A 134 -0.20 -4.78 5.04
N SER A 135 -0.79 -4.32 3.93
CA SER A 135 -0.39 -4.66 2.58
C SER A 135 -0.56 -3.45 1.68
N ALA A 136 0.55 -2.84 1.26
CA ALA A 136 0.53 -1.69 0.36
C ALA A 136 -0.27 -1.98 -0.93
N ALA A 137 -0.04 -3.14 -1.54
CA ALA A 137 -0.73 -3.52 -2.78
C ALA A 137 -2.21 -3.85 -2.54
N GLY A 138 -2.54 -4.61 -1.49
CA GLY A 138 -3.92 -4.98 -1.16
C GLY A 138 -4.76 -3.76 -0.76
N LEU A 139 -4.21 -2.89 0.08
CA LEU A 139 -4.86 -1.65 0.49
C LEU A 139 -5.09 -0.71 -0.70
N SER A 140 -4.11 -0.55 -1.59
CA SER A 140 -4.26 0.29 -2.79
C SER A 140 -5.41 -0.17 -3.67
N VAL A 141 -5.52 -1.48 -3.92
CA VAL A 141 -6.60 -2.06 -4.73
C VAL A 141 -7.95 -1.87 -4.04
N LEU A 142 -8.02 -2.11 -2.73
CA LEU A 142 -9.24 -1.91 -1.94
C LEU A 142 -9.70 -0.45 -2.00
N LEU A 143 -8.83 0.51 -1.68
CA LEU A 143 -9.16 1.93 -1.69
C LEU A 143 -9.48 2.46 -3.09
N MET A 144 -8.85 1.92 -4.13
CA MET A 144 -9.16 2.26 -5.52
C MET A 144 -10.54 1.76 -5.95
N ALA A 145 -11.02 0.65 -5.41
CA ALA A 145 -12.36 0.19 -5.69
C ALA A 145 -13.43 0.89 -4.84
N THR A 146 -13.11 1.25 -3.59
CA THR A 146 -14.09 1.75 -2.63
C THR A 146 -14.10 3.26 -2.50
N VAL A 147 -12.95 3.87 -2.22
CA VAL A 147 -12.80 5.30 -1.88
C VAL A 147 -12.61 6.17 -3.12
N TYR A 148 -11.94 5.67 -4.16
CA TYR A 148 -11.71 6.43 -5.39
C TYR A 148 -13.00 6.91 -6.08
N PRO A 149 -14.03 6.05 -6.31
CA PRO A 149 -15.27 6.52 -6.93
C PRO A 149 -15.98 7.60 -6.08
N ILE A 150 -15.89 7.49 -4.75
CA ILE A 150 -16.46 8.47 -3.81
C ILE A 150 -15.76 9.82 -3.96
N LEU A 151 -14.42 9.83 -3.97
CA LEU A 151 -13.62 11.06 -4.08
C LEU A 151 -13.87 11.78 -5.42
N VAL A 152 -13.83 11.05 -6.53
CA VAL A 152 -14.05 11.62 -7.87
C VAL A 152 -15.47 12.17 -7.99
N SER A 153 -16.48 11.46 -7.47
CA SER A 153 -17.88 11.92 -7.48
C SER A 153 -18.10 13.19 -6.65
N LEU A 154 -17.28 13.42 -5.61
CA LEU A 154 -17.33 14.63 -4.78
C LEU A 154 -16.62 15.84 -5.40
N GLY A 155 -16.04 15.69 -6.60
CA GLY A 155 -15.38 16.79 -7.33
C GLY A 155 -13.88 16.91 -7.06
N VAL A 156 -13.25 15.87 -6.49
CA VAL A 156 -11.80 15.78 -6.36
C VAL A 156 -11.19 15.38 -7.71
N SER A 157 -10.04 15.95 -8.08
CA SER A 157 -9.36 15.54 -9.31
C SER A 157 -8.92 14.07 -9.23
N PRO A 158 -9.07 13.28 -10.32
CA PRO A 158 -8.66 11.87 -10.34
C PRO A 158 -7.21 11.66 -9.90
N ILE A 159 -6.33 12.57 -10.29
CA ILE A 159 -4.91 12.56 -9.96
C ILE A 159 -4.70 12.74 -8.44
N SER A 160 -5.43 13.68 -7.83
CA SER A 160 -5.37 13.91 -6.39
C SER A 160 -5.92 12.71 -5.60
N ALA A 161 -7.01 12.10 -6.06
CA ALA A 161 -7.57 10.89 -5.46
C ALA A 161 -6.58 9.71 -5.51
N THR A 162 -5.97 9.45 -6.67
CA THR A 162 -4.94 8.41 -6.79
C THR A 162 -3.70 8.71 -5.96
N ALA A 163 -3.29 9.98 -5.85
CA ALA A 163 -2.13 10.37 -5.04
C ALA A 163 -2.35 10.09 -3.54
N VAL A 164 -3.56 10.28 -3.01
CA VAL A 164 -3.90 9.90 -1.62
C VAL A 164 -3.90 8.41 -1.43
N ILE A 165 -4.50 7.68 -2.36
CA ILE A 165 -4.61 6.22 -2.26
C ILE A 165 -3.20 5.61 -2.30
N ALA A 166 -2.34 6.12 -3.18
CA ALA A 166 -0.95 5.70 -3.25
C ALA A 166 -0.16 6.04 -1.97
N SER A 167 -0.35 7.24 -1.40
CA SER A 167 0.36 7.63 -0.17
C SER A 167 -0.09 6.89 1.07
N ALA A 168 -1.40 6.59 1.19
CA ALA A 168 -1.95 5.76 2.27
C ALA A 168 -1.35 4.35 2.26
N ALA A 169 -1.03 3.81 1.08
CA ALA A 169 -0.35 2.53 0.93
C ALA A 169 1.16 2.57 1.24
N CYS A 170 1.78 3.74 1.31
CA CYS A 170 3.22 3.86 1.57
C CYS A 170 3.59 3.82 3.06
N LEU A 171 2.71 4.29 3.94
CA LEU A 171 2.98 4.23 5.37
C LEU A 171 2.61 2.86 5.90
N ASP A 172 3.58 1.97 6.01
CA ASP A 172 3.37 0.63 6.56
C ASP A 172 3.31 0.71 8.10
N LEU A 173 2.11 0.64 8.67
CA LEU A 173 1.86 0.80 10.10
C LEU A 173 1.12 -0.42 10.64
N GLY A 174 1.69 -1.12 11.62
CA GLY A 174 1.01 -2.22 12.28
C GLY A 174 1.96 -3.28 12.83
N PRO A 175 1.58 -4.00 13.89
CA PRO A 175 2.37 -5.12 14.43
C PRO A 175 2.36 -6.35 13.51
N ALA A 176 1.52 -6.33 12.47
CA ALA A 176 1.46 -7.35 11.42
C ALA A 176 2.17 -6.92 10.12
N SER A 177 2.77 -5.72 10.10
CA SER A 177 3.52 -5.22 8.95
C SER A 177 4.86 -5.93 8.81
N GLY A 178 5.12 -6.51 7.63
CA GLY A 178 6.36 -7.25 7.37
C GLY A 178 7.62 -6.39 7.54
N ALA A 179 7.58 -5.13 7.09
CA ALA A 179 8.69 -4.18 7.27
C ALA A 179 8.90 -3.84 8.75
N SER A 180 7.82 -3.70 9.51
CA SER A 180 7.88 -3.38 10.94
C SER A 180 8.40 -4.57 11.76
N ASN A 181 7.99 -5.80 11.39
CA ASN A 181 8.44 -7.02 12.03
C ASN A 181 9.92 -7.28 11.75
N PHE A 182 10.37 -7.06 10.52
CA PHE A 182 11.78 -7.16 10.16
C PHE A 182 12.64 -6.11 10.89
N ALA A 183 12.16 -4.87 11.01
CA ALA A 183 12.84 -3.83 11.78
C ALA A 183 12.91 -4.17 13.28
N ALA A 184 11.84 -4.73 13.84
CA ALA A 184 11.78 -5.17 15.23
C ALA A 184 12.78 -6.32 15.49
N GLU A 185 12.81 -7.33 14.61
CA GLU A 185 13.76 -8.44 14.65
C GLU A 185 15.21 -7.96 14.59
N MET A 186 15.54 -7.05 13.66
CA MET A 186 16.87 -6.47 13.54
C MET A 186 17.28 -5.62 14.74
N SER A 187 16.30 -5.05 15.46
CA SER A 187 16.52 -4.25 16.66
C SER A 187 16.55 -5.08 17.95
N GLY A 188 16.23 -6.39 17.88
CA GLY A 188 16.11 -7.27 19.03
C GLY A 188 14.93 -6.93 19.95
N ILE A 189 13.90 -6.25 19.44
CA ILE A 189 12.71 -5.82 20.19
C ILE A 189 11.50 -6.62 19.67
N ASP A 190 10.57 -6.95 20.56
CA ASP A 190 9.31 -7.58 20.16
C ASP A 190 8.48 -6.65 19.24
N ALA A 191 7.87 -7.21 18.19
CA ALA A 191 7.10 -6.46 17.20
C ALA A 191 5.94 -5.63 17.81
N THR A 192 5.31 -6.16 18.86
CA THR A 192 4.22 -5.47 19.57
C THR A 192 4.76 -4.28 20.35
N THR A 193 5.93 -4.44 20.98
CA THR A 193 6.61 -3.37 21.72
C THR A 193 7.08 -2.27 20.78
N TYR A 194 7.66 -2.66 19.64
CA TYR A 194 8.04 -1.73 18.58
C TYR A 194 6.83 -0.92 18.07
N PHE A 195 5.71 -1.59 17.80
CA PHE A 195 4.50 -0.93 17.34
C PHE A 195 3.93 0.05 18.39
N MET A 196 3.74 -0.40 19.62
CA MET A 196 3.10 0.43 20.64
C MET A 196 3.96 1.62 21.09
N GLN A 197 5.27 1.41 21.29
CA GLN A 197 6.14 2.42 21.89
C GLN A 197 6.78 3.35 20.86
N TYR A 198 7.02 2.90 19.63
CA TYR A 198 7.72 3.69 18.62
C TYR A 198 6.83 4.05 17.43
N GLN A 199 6.01 3.12 16.96
CA GLN A 199 5.26 3.32 15.72
C GLN A 199 3.99 4.16 15.93
N ILE A 200 3.22 3.93 16.99
CA ILE A 200 2.00 4.71 17.31
C ILE A 200 2.32 6.20 17.55
N PRO A 201 3.31 6.59 18.39
CA PRO A 201 3.59 8.00 18.64
C PRO A 201 4.03 8.75 17.38
N VAL A 202 4.84 8.10 16.54
CA VAL A 202 5.28 8.66 15.25
C VAL A 202 4.09 8.77 14.29
N ALA A 203 3.25 7.75 14.20
CA ALA A 203 2.06 7.76 13.37
C ALA A 203 1.09 8.90 13.74
N LEU A 204 0.90 9.15 15.03
CA LEU A 204 0.02 10.22 15.52
C LEU A 204 0.47 11.61 15.05
N VAL A 205 1.75 11.81 14.79
CA VAL A 205 2.30 13.05 14.24
C VAL A 205 2.33 13.04 12.72
N VAL A 206 2.81 11.96 12.11
CA VAL A 206 3.00 11.86 10.66
C VAL A 206 1.67 11.86 9.92
N VAL A 207 0.65 11.17 10.43
CA VAL A 207 -0.65 11.06 9.75
C VAL A 207 -1.33 12.42 9.59
N PRO A 208 -1.49 13.25 10.64
CA PRO A 208 -2.03 14.61 10.49
C PRO A 208 -1.17 15.49 9.58
N VAL A 209 0.16 15.42 9.69
CA VAL A 209 1.07 16.24 8.88
C VAL A 209 0.92 15.90 7.39
N VAL A 210 0.87 14.61 7.04
CA VAL A 210 0.69 14.16 5.66
C VAL A 210 -0.72 14.49 5.16
N ALA A 211 -1.75 14.35 5.99
CA ALA A 211 -3.12 14.75 5.64
C ALA A 211 -3.21 16.25 5.32
N LEU A 212 -2.61 17.10 6.14
CA LEU A 212 -2.53 18.54 5.91
C LEU A 212 -1.70 18.85 4.65
N ASN A 213 -0.58 18.15 4.45
CA ASN A 213 0.24 18.33 3.27
C ASN A 213 -0.54 17.99 1.99
N HIS A 214 -1.31 16.88 1.98
CA HIS A 214 -2.20 16.54 0.87
C HIS A 214 -3.18 17.69 0.57
N TYR A 215 -3.84 18.23 1.59
CA TYR A 215 -4.76 19.36 1.43
C TYR A 215 -4.11 20.56 0.71
N PHE A 216 -2.91 20.99 1.13
CA PHE A 216 -2.24 22.15 0.53
C PHE A 216 -1.66 21.85 -0.85
N VAL A 217 -0.97 20.71 -0.99
CA VAL A 217 -0.28 20.30 -2.21
C VAL A 217 -1.28 20.09 -3.33
N GLN A 218 -2.36 19.35 -3.10
CA GLN A 218 -3.34 19.07 -4.15
C GLN A 218 -4.13 20.31 -4.53
N LYS A 219 -4.46 21.19 -3.58
CA LYS A 219 -5.06 22.50 -3.90
C LYS A 219 -4.15 23.35 -4.77
N ALA A 220 -2.84 23.34 -4.52
CA ALA A 220 -1.87 24.07 -5.33
C ALA A 220 -1.69 23.45 -6.73
N TYR A 221 -1.61 22.13 -6.83
CA TYR A 221 -1.45 21.43 -8.11
C TYR A 221 -2.72 21.47 -8.96
N ASP A 222 -3.90 21.26 -8.38
CA ASP A 222 -5.18 21.41 -9.07
C ASP A 222 -5.34 22.84 -9.64
N LYS A 223 -4.93 23.87 -8.88
CA LYS A 223 -4.90 25.25 -9.38
C LYS A 223 -3.93 25.46 -10.55
N ARG A 224 -2.78 24.77 -10.55
CA ARG A 224 -1.78 24.87 -11.63
C ARG A 224 -2.25 24.21 -12.93
N ILE A 225 -3.03 23.13 -12.83
CA ILE A 225 -3.61 22.43 -13.99
C ILE A 225 -4.94 23.04 -14.43
N GLY A 226 -5.42 24.10 -13.77
CA GLY A 226 -6.71 24.75 -14.07
C GLY A 226 -7.92 23.89 -13.72
N PHE A 227 -7.77 22.88 -12.85
CA PHE A 227 -8.86 22.03 -12.43
C PHE A 227 -9.75 22.77 -11.45
N VAL A 228 -11.02 22.96 -11.81
CA VAL A 228 -12.04 23.52 -10.92
C VAL A 228 -12.75 22.36 -10.25
N PRO A 229 -12.65 22.22 -8.91
CA PRO A 229 -13.33 21.16 -8.19
C PRO A 229 -14.84 21.43 -8.16
N GLU A 230 -15.53 21.01 -9.22
CA GLU A 230 -16.98 20.93 -9.26
C GLU A 230 -17.40 19.51 -8.90
N PRO A 231 -18.33 19.33 -7.92
CA PRO A 231 -18.92 18.03 -7.69
C PRO A 231 -19.58 17.58 -8.99
N GLN A 232 -19.19 16.40 -9.49
CA GLN A 232 -19.78 15.84 -10.69
C GLN A 232 -21.30 15.79 -10.45
N LYS A 233 -22.07 16.47 -11.30
CA LYS A 233 -23.51 16.18 -11.39
C LYS A 233 -23.54 14.72 -11.85
N LEU A 234 -23.94 13.82 -10.96
CA LEU A 234 -24.34 12.46 -11.32
C LEU A 234 -25.33 12.61 -12.47
N ASP A 235 -24.86 12.43 -13.70
CA ASP A 235 -25.71 12.50 -14.87
C ASP A 235 -26.68 11.34 -14.71
N ASN A 236 -27.97 11.64 -14.64
CA ASN A 236 -29.05 10.67 -14.40
C ASN A 236 -29.20 9.62 -15.53
N ASN A 237 -28.19 9.48 -16.39
CA ASN A 237 -28.21 8.76 -17.66
C ASN A 237 -27.28 7.53 -17.74
N GLU A 238 -26.40 7.28 -16.77
CA GLU A 238 -25.83 5.94 -16.62
C GLU A 238 -26.82 5.08 -15.84
N LYS A 239 -27.69 4.40 -16.60
CA LYS A 239 -28.62 3.33 -16.21
C LYS A 239 -28.95 3.29 -14.72
N LYS A 240 -30.17 3.74 -14.38
CA LYS A 240 -30.92 3.28 -13.21
C LYS A 240 -30.95 1.75 -13.17
N GLU A 241 -29.92 1.13 -12.64
CA GLU A 241 -30.13 -0.03 -11.80
C GLU A 241 -30.48 0.57 -10.44
N ASN A 242 -31.79 0.65 -10.18
CA ASN A 242 -32.33 1.03 -8.87
C ASN A 242 -31.89 -0.04 -7.87
N VAL A 243 -30.62 0.00 -7.46
CA VAL A 243 -30.12 -0.89 -6.42
C VAL A 243 -30.62 -0.31 -5.09
N PRO A 244 -31.45 -1.04 -4.33
CA PRO A 244 -31.99 -0.56 -3.06
C PRO A 244 -30.84 -0.14 -2.13
N SER A 245 -31.03 0.92 -1.33
CA SER A 245 -30.03 1.39 -0.35
C SER A 245 -29.55 0.32 0.64
N ILE A 246 -30.26 -0.81 0.74
CA ILE A 246 -29.87 -1.99 1.52
C ILE A 246 -28.56 -2.61 1.01
N TYR A 247 -28.27 -2.53 -0.29
CA TYR A 247 -27.02 -3.05 -0.85
C TYR A 247 -25.78 -2.28 -0.39
N ALA A 248 -25.92 -1.05 0.12
CA ALA A 248 -24.81 -0.31 0.72
C ALA A 248 -24.31 -0.95 2.03
N ILE A 249 -25.12 -1.79 2.70
CA ILE A 249 -24.72 -2.52 3.93
C ILE A 249 -23.77 -3.68 3.61
N LEU A 250 -23.77 -4.15 2.36
CA LEU A 250 -22.95 -5.29 1.95
C LEU A 250 -21.47 -4.93 1.76
N MET A 251 -21.14 -3.64 1.72
CA MET A 251 -19.83 -3.07 1.44
C MET A 251 -19.05 -2.69 2.69
#